data_AF-A0A316TH33-F1
#
_entry.id   AF-A0A316TH33-F1
#
_cell.length_a   1.000
_cell.length_b   1.000
_cell.length_c   1.000
_cell.angle_alpha   90.00
_cell.angle_beta   90.00
_cell.angle_gamma   90.00
#
_symmetry.space_group_name_H-M   'P 1'
#
loop_
_entity.id
_entity.type
_entity.pdbx_description
1 polymer ?
#
loop_
_entity_poly.entity_id
_entity_poly.type
_entity_poly.pdbx_seq_one_letter_code
_entity_poly.pdbx_strand_id
1 'polypeptide(L)'
;MSWFFDVALPVDPSGCQEAIGTLRSVARRARSASDVLGGQSGIPTEAFGGLAAETYRLACGRLSRATAGLADDAAGLAAALEEYVARLVAARSTLLDVREAALAAGFRLVGDIVQWVPAPASPLGELYGRLERRAARAHDEIADATAAWLRARDQFTTGRLAPPVPSATEGAR
;
A
#
# COMPACT_ATOMS: atom_id res chain seq x y z
N MET A 1 -8.10 40.73 -4.19
CA MET A 1 -7.73 39.33 -4.48
C MET A 1 -8.05 38.49 -3.23
N SER A 2 -8.91 37.48 -3.36
CA SER A 2 -9.16 36.50 -2.29
C SER A 2 -8.07 35.43 -2.32
N TRP A 3 -7.60 35.03 -1.14
CA TRP A 3 -6.60 33.99 -0.95
C TRP A 3 -7.33 32.70 -0.57
N PHE A 4 -6.88 31.56 -1.07
CA PHE A 4 -7.51 30.27 -0.76
C PHE A 4 -6.51 29.11 -0.65
N PHE A 5 -6.85 28.09 0.14
CA PHE A 5 -6.14 26.80 0.18
C PHE A 5 -7.13 25.64 0.42
N ASP A 6 -6.71 24.43 0.08
CA ASP A 6 -7.54 23.22 0.09
C ASP A 6 -7.35 22.39 1.38
N VAL A 7 -8.46 21.93 1.97
CA VAL A 7 -8.50 21.01 3.10
C VAL A 7 -9.29 19.72 2.79
N ALA A 8 -9.41 19.36 1.51
CA ALA A 8 -10.10 18.16 1.05
C ALA A 8 -9.55 16.90 1.72
N LEU A 9 -10.44 16.10 2.29
CA LEU A 9 -10.04 14.89 2.99
C LEU A 9 -9.76 13.76 1.99
N PRO A 10 -8.73 12.95 2.21
CA PRO A 10 -8.50 11.77 1.38
C PRO A 10 -9.62 10.72 1.53
N VAL A 11 -9.69 9.83 0.54
CA VAL A 11 -10.60 8.67 0.49
C VAL A 11 -10.54 7.86 1.79
N ASP A 12 -11.68 7.32 2.22
CA ASP A 12 -11.76 6.48 3.42
C ASP A 12 -10.88 5.21 3.31
N PRO A 13 -9.93 4.97 4.25
CA PRO A 13 -9.06 3.81 4.22
C PRO A 13 -9.73 2.49 4.66
N SER A 14 -11.02 2.48 5.03
CA SER A 14 -11.71 1.29 5.54
C SER A 14 -11.56 0.05 4.64
N GLY A 15 -11.68 0.21 3.32
CA GLY A 15 -11.49 -0.89 2.35
C GLY A 15 -10.07 -1.47 2.32
N CYS A 16 -9.06 -0.71 2.76
CA CYS A 16 -7.68 -1.18 2.82
C CYS A 16 -7.46 -2.18 3.96
N GLN A 17 -8.20 -2.09 5.07
CA GLN A 17 -8.03 -3.00 6.21
C GLN A 17 -8.40 -4.45 5.87
N GLU A 18 -9.48 -4.64 5.11
CA GLU A 18 -9.88 -5.96 4.61
C GLU A 18 -8.82 -6.54 3.66
N ALA A 19 -8.28 -5.71 2.76
CA ALA A 19 -7.20 -6.10 1.86
C ALA A 19 -5.91 -6.49 2.62
N ILE A 20 -5.52 -5.73 3.65
CA ILE A 20 -4.38 -6.09 4.54
C ILE A 20 -4.62 -7.45 5.19
N GLY A 21 -5.82 -7.68 5.74
CA GLY A 21 -6.20 -8.95 6.35
C GLY A 21 -6.11 -10.13 5.37
N THR A 22 -6.57 -9.91 4.14
CA THR A 22 -6.51 -10.89 3.05
C THR A 22 -5.07 -11.22 2.66
N LEU A 23 -4.22 -10.22 2.46
CA LEU A 23 -2.81 -10.41 2.11
C LEU A 23 -2.05 -11.17 3.21
N ARG A 24 -2.27 -10.83 4.48
CA ARG A 24 -1.69 -11.58 5.61
C ARG A 24 -2.17 -13.03 5.65
N SER A 25 -3.44 -13.28 5.31
CA SER A 25 -3.99 -14.64 5.21
C SER A 25 -3.31 -15.44 4.09
N VAL A 26 -3.12 -14.83 2.91
CA VAL A 26 -2.38 -15.43 1.80
C VAL A 26 -0.94 -15.75 2.21
N ALA A 27 -0.24 -14.80 2.84
CA ALA A 27 1.12 -15.00 3.32
C ALA A 27 1.24 -16.19 4.27
N ARG A 28 0.34 -16.31 5.26
CA ARG A 28 0.32 -17.45 6.20
C ARG A 28 0.07 -18.79 5.50
N ARG A 29 -0.89 -18.84 4.58
CA ARG A 29 -1.23 -20.05 3.82
C ARG A 29 -0.08 -20.47 2.92
N ALA A 30 0.54 -19.52 2.23
CA ALA A 30 1.71 -19.74 1.39
C ALA A 30 2.89 -20.25 2.21
N ARG A 31 3.16 -19.68 3.39
CA ARG A 31 4.20 -20.17 4.30
C ARG A 31 3.95 -21.61 4.73
N SER A 32 2.73 -21.92 5.15
CA SER A 32 2.33 -23.29 5.54
C SER A 32 2.51 -24.29 4.39
N ALA A 33 2.12 -23.91 3.17
CA ALA A 33 2.31 -24.75 1.99
C ALA A 33 3.80 -24.93 1.64
N SER A 34 4.61 -23.86 1.77
CA SER A 34 6.06 -23.93 1.59
C SER A 34 6.71 -24.91 2.57
N ASP A 35 6.31 -24.88 3.85
CA ASP A 35 6.81 -25.78 4.89
C ASP A 35 6.47 -27.24 4.60
N VAL A 36 5.23 -27.52 4.18
CA VAL A 36 4.80 -28.87 3.77
C VAL A 36 5.62 -29.36 2.58
N LEU A 37 5.74 -28.55 1.53
CA LEU A 37 6.52 -28.89 0.33
C LEU A 37 8.01 -29.06 0.64
N GLY A 38 8.55 -28.23 1.54
CA GLY A 38 9.92 -28.33 2.04
C GLY A 38 10.15 -29.65 2.77
N GLY A 39 9.22 -30.04 3.65
CA GLY A 39 9.22 -31.35 4.32
C GLY A 39 9.21 -32.51 3.33
N GLN A 40 8.37 -32.44 2.29
CA GLN A 40 8.32 -33.47 1.24
C GLN A 40 9.64 -33.59 0.46
N SER A 41 10.36 -32.47 0.27
CA SER A 41 11.67 -32.48 -0.40
C SER A 41 12.78 -33.16 0.42
N GLY A 42 12.60 -33.26 1.74
CA GLY A 42 13.54 -33.87 2.68
C GLY A 42 13.35 -35.37 2.90
N ILE A 43 12.31 -35.99 2.31
CA ILE A 43 12.05 -37.43 2.48
C ILE A 43 13.21 -38.25 1.89
N PRO A 44 13.73 -39.27 2.62
CA PRO A 44 14.80 -40.12 2.11
C PRO A 44 14.39 -40.87 0.85
N THR A 45 15.33 -41.03 -0.08
CA THR A 45 15.11 -41.80 -1.31
C THR A 45 14.86 -43.29 -1.05
N GLU A 46 15.25 -43.84 0.10
CA GLU A 46 14.90 -45.23 0.43
C GLU A 46 13.40 -45.42 0.68
N ALA A 47 12.65 -44.35 0.97
CA ALA A 47 11.20 -44.40 1.19
C ALA A 47 10.39 -44.44 -0.12
N PHE A 48 11.03 -44.13 -1.26
CA PHE A 48 10.39 -44.08 -2.58
C PHE A 48 11.34 -44.67 -3.63
N GLY A 49 10.95 -45.77 -4.28
CA GLY A 49 11.83 -46.44 -5.24
C GLY A 49 12.22 -45.58 -6.45
N GLY A 50 13.53 -45.38 -6.68
CA GLY A 50 14.11 -45.00 -7.98
C GLY A 50 14.07 -43.51 -8.37
N LEU A 51 14.36 -43.21 -9.65
CA LEU A 51 14.48 -41.86 -10.25
C LEU A 51 13.22 -40.99 -10.13
N ALA A 52 12.06 -41.60 -9.90
CA ALA A 52 10.81 -40.89 -9.63
C ALA A 52 10.85 -40.15 -8.29
N ALA A 53 11.53 -40.70 -7.28
CA ALA A 53 11.69 -40.09 -5.97
C ALA A 53 12.51 -38.79 -6.05
N GLU A 54 13.61 -38.81 -6.79
CA GLU A 54 14.47 -37.64 -6.96
C GLU A 54 13.73 -36.52 -7.72
N THR A 55 13.03 -36.88 -8.79
CA THR A 55 12.22 -35.92 -9.57
C THR A 55 11.14 -35.26 -8.71
N TYR A 56 10.45 -36.05 -7.88
CA TYR A 56 9.45 -35.57 -6.92
C TYR A 56 10.08 -34.60 -5.91
N ARG A 57 11.19 -34.97 -5.27
CA ARG A 57 11.87 -34.14 -4.27
C ARG A 57 12.32 -32.80 -4.87
N LEU A 58 12.90 -32.80 -6.06
CA LEU A 58 13.28 -31.59 -6.78
C LEU A 58 12.08 -30.70 -7.11
N ALA A 59 10.95 -31.30 -7.54
CA ALA A 59 9.72 -30.56 -7.78
C ALA A 59 9.18 -29.93 -6.49
N CYS A 60 9.09 -30.69 -5.40
CA CYS A 60 8.70 -30.19 -4.08
C CYS A 60 9.61 -29.07 -3.60
N GLY A 61 10.93 -29.21 -3.74
CA GLY A 61 11.89 -28.18 -3.36
C GLY A 61 11.74 -26.89 -4.19
N ARG A 62 11.50 -26.99 -5.50
CA ARG A 62 11.23 -25.83 -6.36
C ARG A 62 9.92 -25.12 -5.97
N LEU A 63 8.85 -25.89 -5.80
CA LEU A 63 7.54 -25.35 -5.41
C LEU A 63 7.63 -24.70 -4.02
N SER A 64 8.27 -25.36 -3.05
CA SER A 64 8.49 -24.82 -1.70
C SER A 64 9.13 -23.43 -1.75
N ARG A 65 10.19 -23.25 -2.54
CA ARG A 65 10.86 -21.94 -2.72
C ARG A 65 9.95 -20.91 -3.38
N ALA A 66 9.21 -21.30 -4.43
CA ALA A 66 8.28 -20.39 -5.09
C ALA A 66 7.16 -19.93 -4.13
N THR A 67 6.61 -20.86 -3.35
CA THR A 67 5.59 -20.56 -2.35
C THR A 67 6.13 -19.73 -1.18
N ALA A 68 7.39 -19.94 -0.77
CA ALA A 68 8.05 -19.07 0.20
C ALA A 68 8.14 -17.62 -0.31
N GLY A 69 8.55 -17.44 -1.58
CA GLY A 69 8.59 -16.13 -2.22
C GLY A 69 7.22 -15.45 -2.24
N LEU A 70 6.15 -16.18 -2.59
CA LEU A 70 4.79 -15.65 -2.52
C LEU A 70 4.39 -15.22 -1.10
N ALA A 71 4.82 -15.97 -0.08
CA ALA A 71 4.55 -15.62 1.30
C ALA A 71 5.22 -14.30 1.70
N ASP A 72 6.50 -14.13 1.32
CA ASP A 72 7.26 -12.90 1.57
C ASP A 72 6.67 -11.71 0.81
N ASP A 73 6.34 -11.89 -0.47
CA ASP A 73 5.77 -10.84 -1.32
C ASP A 73 4.40 -10.37 -0.78
N ALA A 74 3.53 -11.30 -0.40
CA ALA A 74 2.22 -10.98 0.18
C ALA A 74 2.34 -10.28 1.55
N ALA A 75 3.30 -10.69 2.37
CA ALA A 75 3.57 -10.05 3.66
C ALA A 75 4.13 -8.62 3.47
N GLY A 76 5.06 -8.44 2.53
CA GLY A 76 5.61 -7.13 2.17
C GLY A 76 4.54 -6.18 1.64
N LEU A 77 3.66 -6.66 0.77
CA LEU A 77 2.55 -5.85 0.24
C LEU A 77 1.55 -5.46 1.35
N ALA A 78 1.27 -6.37 2.30
CA ALA A 78 0.43 -6.06 3.44
C ALA A 78 1.03 -4.95 4.32
N ALA A 79 2.34 -5.01 4.58
CA ALA A 79 3.05 -4.00 5.35
C ALA A 79 3.05 -2.63 4.65
N ALA A 80 3.30 -2.60 3.34
CA ALA A 80 3.25 -1.37 2.54
C ALA A 80 1.85 -0.74 2.54
N LEU A 81 0.79 -1.56 2.47
CA LEU A 81 -0.59 -1.07 2.53
C LEU A 81 -0.95 -0.53 3.92
N GLU A 82 -0.46 -1.17 4.98
CA GLU A 82 -0.63 -0.71 6.36
C GLU A 82 0.05 0.63 6.61
N GLU A 83 1.29 0.80 6.12
CA GLU A 83 2.01 2.06 6.17
C GLU A 83 1.27 3.17 5.41
N TYR A 84 0.80 2.87 4.19
CA TYR A 84 -0.02 3.79 3.39
C TYR A 84 -1.26 4.26 4.17
N VAL A 85 -2.01 3.32 4.75
CA VAL A 85 -3.22 3.62 5.54
C VAL A 85 -2.88 4.48 6.75
N ALA A 86 -1.81 4.17 7.49
CA ALA A 86 -1.40 4.93 8.65
C ALA A 86 -1.07 6.40 8.29
N ARG A 87 -0.33 6.60 7.19
CA ARG A 87 0.00 7.94 6.67
C ARG A 87 -1.25 8.69 6.21
N LEU A 88 -2.19 8.01 5.55
CA LEU A 88 -3.46 8.59 5.11
C LEU A 88 -4.32 9.07 6.30
N VAL A 89 -4.41 8.26 7.36
CA VAL A 89 -5.15 8.61 8.58
C VAL A 89 -4.52 9.81 9.27
N ALA A 90 -3.18 9.86 9.39
CA ALA A 90 -2.47 10.98 9.99
C ALA A 90 -2.66 12.29 9.20
N ALA A 91 -2.57 12.23 7.86
CA ALA A 91 -2.82 13.38 7.00
C ALA A 91 -4.28 13.85 7.08
N ARG A 92 -5.24 12.92 7.10
CA ARG A 92 -6.67 13.23 7.29
C ARG A 92 -6.94 13.94 8.62
N SER A 93 -6.35 13.45 9.71
CA SER A 93 -6.46 14.12 11.02
C SER A 93 -5.88 15.53 10.96
N THR A 94 -4.74 15.71 10.28
CA THR A 94 -4.11 17.03 10.12
C THR A 94 -5.00 18.00 9.33
N LEU A 95 -5.63 17.55 8.26
CA LEU A 95 -6.52 18.38 7.45
C LEU A 95 -7.82 18.74 8.19
N LEU A 96 -8.35 17.81 9.01
CA LEU A 96 -9.46 18.10 9.92
C LEU A 96 -9.08 19.16 10.95
N ASP A 97 -7.93 19.04 11.62
CA ASP A 97 -7.44 20.04 12.57
C ASP A 97 -7.30 21.42 11.91
N VAL A 98 -6.75 21.46 10.68
CA VAL A 98 -6.57 22.71 9.94
C VAL A 98 -7.92 23.33 9.60
N ARG A 99 -8.89 22.52 9.16
CA ARG A 99 -10.25 22.97 8.88
C ARG A 99 -10.94 23.53 10.13
N GLU A 100 -10.84 22.85 11.26
CA GLU A 100 -11.42 23.30 12.53
C GLU A 100 -10.76 24.58 13.02
N ALA A 101 -9.42 24.66 12.96
CA ALA A 101 -8.68 25.87 13.30
C ALA A 101 -9.04 27.05 12.39
N ALA A 102 -9.27 26.79 11.10
CA ALA A 102 -9.68 27.82 10.15
C ALA A 102 -11.07 28.38 10.47
N LEU A 103 -12.03 27.49 10.78
CA LEU A 103 -13.38 27.88 11.19
C LEU A 103 -13.37 28.64 12.53
N ALA A 104 -12.58 28.19 13.50
CA ALA A 104 -12.43 28.87 14.80
C ALA A 104 -11.82 30.27 14.66
N ALA A 105 -10.93 30.47 13.69
CA ALA A 105 -10.35 31.77 13.35
C ALA A 105 -11.30 32.69 12.55
N GLY A 106 -12.49 32.21 12.19
CA GLY A 106 -13.49 32.96 11.43
C GLY A 106 -13.24 33.01 9.93
N PHE A 107 -12.39 32.14 9.37
CA PHE A 107 -12.25 32.02 7.92
C PHE A 107 -13.49 31.39 7.29
N ARG A 108 -13.76 31.74 6.03
CA ARG A 108 -14.90 31.20 5.30
C ARG A 108 -14.53 29.86 4.67
N LEU A 109 -15.37 28.85 4.84
CA LEU A 109 -15.23 27.57 4.15
C LEU A 109 -16.27 27.45 3.03
N VAL A 110 -15.83 27.14 1.81
CA VAL A 110 -16.69 26.91 0.64
C VAL A 110 -16.35 25.54 0.07
N GLY A 111 -17.17 24.52 0.39
CA GLY A 111 -16.79 23.13 0.17
C GLY A 111 -15.59 22.76 1.05
N ASP A 112 -14.51 22.30 0.42
CA ASP A 112 -13.23 22.00 1.08
C ASP A 112 -12.19 23.11 0.93
N ILE A 113 -12.59 24.29 0.44
CA ILE A 113 -11.70 25.43 0.26
C ILE A 113 -11.86 26.41 1.42
N VAL A 114 -10.75 26.72 2.09
CA VAL A 114 -10.67 27.84 3.04
C VAL A 114 -10.40 29.11 2.24
N GLN A 115 -11.26 30.12 2.40
CA GLN A 115 -11.14 31.42 1.75
C GLN A 115 -10.88 32.52 2.78
N TRP A 116 -9.99 33.45 2.40
CA TRP A 116 -9.72 34.65 3.17
C TRP A 116 -9.65 35.88 2.26
N VAL A 117 -10.24 36.98 2.71
CA VAL A 117 -10.08 38.30 2.08
C VAL A 117 -9.18 39.12 2.99
N PRO A 118 -7.93 39.41 2.58
CA PRO A 118 -6.99 40.11 3.43
C PRO A 118 -7.47 41.51 3.80
N ALA A 119 -7.44 41.83 5.09
CA ALA A 119 -7.47 43.21 5.58
C ALA A 119 -6.02 43.67 5.86
N PRO A 120 -5.62 44.89 5.47
CA PRO A 120 -4.26 45.37 5.70
C PRO A 120 -3.90 45.36 7.19
N ALA A 121 -2.69 44.89 7.51
CA ALA A 121 -2.13 44.75 8.87
C ALA A 121 -2.85 43.78 9.84
N SER A 122 -3.59 42.78 9.33
CA SER A 122 -4.27 41.82 10.18
C SER A 122 -3.35 40.69 10.70
N PRO A 123 -3.38 40.36 12.02
CA PRO A 123 -2.69 39.19 12.57
C PRO A 123 -3.21 37.86 12.01
N LEU A 124 -4.37 37.87 11.33
CA LEU A 124 -4.94 36.70 10.68
C LEU A 124 -4.13 36.24 9.46
N GLY A 125 -3.32 37.11 8.84
CA GLY A 125 -2.49 36.73 7.69
C GLY A 125 -1.41 35.70 8.03
N GLU A 126 -0.77 35.84 9.19
CA GLU A 126 0.22 34.86 9.65
C GLU A 126 -0.42 33.51 9.99
N LEU A 127 -1.57 33.54 10.66
CA LEU A 127 -2.32 32.33 10.99
C LEU A 127 -2.76 31.61 9.71
N TYR A 128 -3.33 32.35 8.75
CA TYR A 128 -3.70 31.83 7.44
C TYR A 128 -2.52 31.13 6.77
N GLY A 129 -1.37 31.81 6.66
CA GLY A 129 -0.18 31.22 6.03
C GLY A 129 0.37 29.99 6.78
N ARG A 130 0.23 29.92 8.12
CA ARG A 130 0.58 28.71 8.89
C ARG A 130 -0.35 27.55 8.57
N LEU A 131 -1.65 27.80 8.52
CA LEU A 131 -2.67 26.78 8.21
C LEU A 131 -2.50 26.27 6.77
N GLU A 132 -2.30 27.17 5.82
CA GLU A 132 -2.02 26.86 4.41
C GLU A 132 -0.81 25.93 4.28
N ARG A 133 0.33 26.26 4.91
CA ARG A 133 1.53 25.40 4.87
C ARG A 133 1.30 24.03 5.51
N ARG A 134 0.49 23.95 6.57
CA ARG A 134 0.16 22.67 7.22
C ARG A 134 -0.74 21.82 6.33
N ALA A 135 -1.72 22.41 5.66
CA ALA A 135 -2.55 21.73 4.67
C ALA A 135 -1.74 21.24 3.47
N ALA A 136 -0.89 22.10 2.90
CA ALA A 136 -0.01 21.74 1.78
C ALA A 136 0.87 20.54 2.10
N ARG A 137 1.54 20.55 3.27
CA ARG A 137 2.36 19.40 3.73
C ARG A 137 1.56 18.12 3.90
N ALA A 138 0.31 18.22 4.37
CA ALA A 138 -0.53 17.03 4.51
C ALA A 138 -0.95 16.46 3.14
N HIS A 139 -1.19 17.31 2.14
CA HIS A 139 -1.43 16.88 0.77
C HIS A 139 -0.19 16.27 0.11
N ASP A 140 0.99 16.86 0.32
CA ASP A 140 2.27 16.29 -0.14
C ASP A 140 2.50 14.89 0.47
N GLU A 141 2.22 14.74 1.77
CA GLU A 141 2.32 13.45 2.47
C GLU A 141 1.36 12.39 1.89
N ILE A 142 0.14 12.79 1.52
CA ILE A 142 -0.82 11.89 0.85
C ILE A 142 -0.29 11.47 -0.53
N ALA A 143 0.26 12.39 -1.30
CA ALA A 143 0.82 12.10 -2.63
C ALA A 143 2.02 11.15 -2.52
N ASP A 144 2.92 11.40 -1.56
CA ASP A 144 4.09 10.56 -1.31
C ASP A 144 3.71 9.16 -0.83
N ALA A 145 2.75 9.05 0.10
CA ALA A 145 2.23 7.77 0.56
C ALA A 145 1.60 6.97 -0.60
N THR A 146 0.81 7.65 -1.44
CA THR A 146 0.18 7.03 -2.61
C THR A 146 1.23 6.52 -3.60
N ALA A 147 2.26 7.32 -3.90
CA ALA A 147 3.34 6.92 -4.78
C ALA A 147 4.14 5.73 -4.23
N ALA A 148 4.39 5.69 -2.91
CA ALA A 148 5.05 4.56 -2.26
C ALA A 148 4.23 3.27 -2.37
N TRP A 149 2.92 3.35 -2.09
CA TRP A 149 2.00 2.22 -2.24
C TRP A 149 1.97 1.69 -3.68
N LEU A 150 1.82 2.58 -4.68
CA LEU A 150 1.79 2.18 -6.08
C LEU A 150 3.09 1.49 -6.50
N ARG A 151 4.26 1.98 -6.06
CA ARG A 151 5.54 1.30 -6.31
C ARG A 151 5.59 -0.10 -5.70
N ALA A 152 5.15 -0.28 -4.46
CA ALA A 152 5.11 -1.59 -3.82
C ALA A 152 4.18 -2.56 -4.55
N ARG A 153 3.00 -2.08 -4.97
CA ARG A 153 2.05 -2.85 -5.78
C ARG A 153 2.65 -3.25 -7.13
N ASP A 154 3.30 -2.32 -7.82
CA ASP A 154 3.86 -2.58 -9.15
C ASP A 154 5.07 -3.54 -9.07
N GLN A 155 5.87 -3.47 -8.00
CA GLN A 155 6.92 -4.47 -7.73
C GLN A 155 6.33 -5.87 -7.51
N PHE A 156 5.20 -5.98 -6.82
CA PHE A 156 4.49 -7.24 -6.63
C PHE A 156 3.96 -7.81 -7.96
N THR A 157 3.35 -6.98 -8.80
CA THR A 157 2.75 -7.44 -10.07
C THR A 157 3.76 -7.72 -11.18
N THR A 158 4.94 -7.09 -11.13
CA THR A 158 6.03 -7.28 -12.11
C THR A 158 7.17 -8.17 -11.61
N GLY A 159 7.14 -8.57 -10.33
CA GLY A 159 8.15 -9.42 -9.70
C GLY A 159 8.18 -10.87 -10.20
N ARG A 160 9.00 -11.71 -9.56
CA ARG A 160 9.29 -13.11 -9.93
C ARG A 160 8.07 -14.04 -10.07
N LEU A 161 6.89 -13.58 -9.66
CA LEU A 161 5.62 -14.32 -9.70
C LEU A 161 4.61 -13.75 -10.72
N ALA A 162 5.01 -12.77 -11.55
CA ALA A 162 4.20 -12.36 -12.68
C ALA A 162 3.87 -13.62 -13.52
N PRO A 163 2.59 -13.87 -13.85
CA PRO A 163 2.25 -14.98 -14.74
C PRO A 163 3.07 -14.80 -16.02
N PRO A 164 3.68 -15.88 -16.57
CA PRO A 164 4.41 -15.76 -17.81
C PRO A 164 3.48 -15.12 -18.84
N VAL A 165 3.91 -14.02 -19.45
CA VAL A 165 3.19 -13.43 -20.58
C VAL A 165 3.05 -14.56 -21.60
N PRO A 166 1.82 -14.97 -21.98
CA PRO A 166 1.66 -16.02 -22.97
C PRO A 166 2.31 -15.52 -24.26
N SER A 167 3.43 -16.14 -24.63
CA SER A 167 4.12 -15.85 -25.88
C SER A 167 3.14 -16.07 -27.03
N ALA A 168 2.89 -15.03 -27.82
CA ALA A 168 1.93 -14.99 -28.91
C ALA A 168 2.35 -15.82 -30.14
N THR A 169 2.78 -17.08 -29.96
CA THR A 169 3.33 -17.92 -31.03
C THR A 169 2.71 -19.32 -31.15
N GLU A 170 1.62 -19.64 -30.45
CA GLU A 170 0.80 -20.82 -30.77
C GLU A 170 -0.44 -20.43 -31.57
N GLY A 171 -0.22 -20.11 -32.85
CA GLY A 171 -1.28 -19.72 -33.77
C GLY A 171 -0.81 -19.65 -35.22
N ALA A 172 0.08 -20.56 -35.62
CA ALA A 172 0.45 -20.74 -37.02
C ALA A 172 0.75 -22.23 -37.27
N ARG A 173 -0.31 -23.03 -37.35
CA ARG A 173 -0.35 -24.26 -38.13
C ARG A 173 -1.69 -24.36 -38.82
#